data_AF-A0A9D7LB57-F1
#
_entry.id   AF-A0A9D7LB57-F1
#
_cell.length_a   1.000
_cell.length_b   1.000
_cell.length_c   1.000
_cell.angle_alpha   90.00
_cell.angle_beta   90.00
_cell.angle_gamma   90.00
#
_symmetry.space_group_name_H-M   'P 1'
#
loop_
_entity.id
_entity.type
_entity.pdbx_description
1 polymer ?
#
loop_
_entity_poly.entity_id
_entity_poly.type
_entity_poly.pdbx_seq_one_letter_code
_entity_poly.pdbx_strand_id
1 'polypeptide(L)'
;MSVIKLHLEYAEFDAIERYAKKLGVSPEDIAYAGLNQLMLKGETTELNKEIVETREWRKNTLPMWSDSAGSVHIYEGQPDCEPSRSKLH
;
A
#
# COMPACT_ATOMS: atom_id res chain seq x y z
N MET A 1 -21.48 -2.80 -16.93
CA MET A 1 -21.19 -2.34 -15.55
C MET A 1 -19.93 -3.04 -15.08
N SER A 2 -18.86 -2.31 -14.79
CA SER A 2 -17.64 -2.89 -14.23
C SER A 2 -17.82 -3.10 -12.72
N VAL A 3 -17.79 -4.35 -12.28
CA VAL A 3 -17.70 -4.69 -10.85
C VAL A 3 -16.23 -4.81 -10.51
N ILE A 4 -15.71 -3.90 -9.68
CA ILE A 4 -14.32 -3.96 -9.22
C ILE A 4 -14.23 -5.01 -8.11
N LYS A 5 -13.27 -5.93 -8.20
CA LYS A 5 -12.91 -6.86 -7.13
C LYS A 5 -11.53 -6.47 -6.61
N LEU A 6 -11.40 -6.30 -5.30
CA LEU A 6 -10.11 -6.07 -4.65
C LEU A 6 -9.52 -7.44 -4.27
N HIS A 7 -8.38 -7.78 -4.86
CA HIS A 7 -7.62 -8.94 -4.47
C HIS A 7 -6.54 -8.50 -3.47
N LEU A 8 -6.45 -9.22 -2.36
CA LEU A 8 -5.51 -8.98 -1.27
C LEU A 8 -4.73 -10.26 -1.03
N GLU A 9 -3.44 -10.11 -0.78
CA GLU A 9 -2.60 -11.19 -0.26
C GLU A 9 -3.05 -11.56 1.17
N TYR A 10 -2.75 -12.78 1.60
CA TYR A 10 -3.15 -13.26 2.94
C TYR A 10 -2.73 -12.30 4.05
N ALA A 11 -1.49 -11.79 4.01
CA ALA A 11 -0.97 -10.87 5.02
C ALA A 11 -1.68 -9.49 5.01
N GLU A 12 -2.21 -9.06 3.87
CA GLU A 12 -3.04 -7.85 3.78
C GLU A 12 -4.44 -8.12 4.32
N PHE A 13 -5.05 -9.23 3.91
CA PHE A 13 -6.39 -9.59 4.36
C PHE A 13 -6.45 -9.81 5.87
N ASP A 14 -5.48 -10.51 6.46
CA ASP A 14 -5.43 -10.78 7.91
C ASP A 14 -5.40 -9.50 8.75
N ALA A 15 -4.62 -8.51 8.31
CA ALA A 15 -4.55 -7.20 8.97
C ALA A 15 -5.91 -6.48 8.94
N ILE A 16 -6.56 -6.46 7.77
CA ILE A 16 -7.88 -5.84 7.59
C ILE A 16 -8.94 -6.61 8.40
N GLU A 17 -8.91 -7.94 8.38
CA GLU A 17 -9.87 -8.78 9.09
C GLU A 17 -9.81 -8.56 10.61
N ARG A 18 -8.60 -8.45 11.19
CA ARG A 18 -8.45 -8.10 12.61
C ARG A 18 -8.96 -6.71 12.93
N TYR A 19 -8.72 -5.73 12.06
CA TYR A 19 -9.25 -4.39 12.26
C TYR A 19 -10.79 -4.37 12.18
N ALA A 20 -11.37 -5.12 11.24
CA ALA A 20 -12.80 -5.28 11.07
C ALA A 20 -13.45 -5.92 12.31
N LYS A 21 -12.85 -7.02 12.80
CA LYS A 21 -13.27 -7.69 14.04
C LYS A 21 -13.27 -6.76 15.24
N LYS A 22 -12.25 -5.91 15.38
CA LYS A 22 -12.15 -4.93 16.47
C LYS A 22 -13.29 -3.90 16.44
N LEU A 23 -13.75 -3.52 15.25
CA LEU A 23 -14.82 -2.53 15.06
C LEU A 23 -16.22 -3.16 14.96
N GLY A 24 -16.32 -4.49 14.84
CA GLY A 24 -17.59 -5.19 14.65
C GLY A 24 -18.21 -4.99 13.26
N VAL A 25 -17.38 -4.78 12.24
CA VAL A 25 -17.79 -4.56 10.83
C VAL A 25 -17.18 -5.61 9.90
N SER A 26 -17.54 -5.60 8.63
CA SER A 26 -16.92 -6.45 7.61
C SER A 26 -15.63 -5.85 7.04
N PRO A 27 -14.69 -6.66 6.51
CA PRO A 27 -13.55 -6.17 5.72
C PRO A 27 -13.97 -5.26 4.56
N GLU A 28 -15.11 -5.55 3.93
CA GLU A 28 -15.70 -4.77 2.85
C GLU A 28 -16.07 -3.35 3.30
N ASP A 29 -16.59 -3.19 4.53
CA ASP A 29 -16.92 -1.88 5.10
C ASP A 29 -15.66 -1.02 5.28
N ILE A 30 -14.53 -1.62 5.65
CA ILE A 30 -13.24 -0.93 5.76
C ILE A 30 -12.76 -0.48 4.38
N ALA A 31 -12.80 -1.37 3.39
CA ALA A 31 -12.39 -1.04 2.02
C ALA A 31 -13.26 0.10 1.45
N TYR A 32 -14.56 0.04 1.68
CA TYR A 32 -15.50 1.07 1.25
C TYR A 32 -15.27 2.39 1.99
N ALA A 33 -14.99 2.37 3.29
CA ALA A 33 -14.66 3.56 4.07
C ALA A 33 -13.40 4.27 3.54
N GLY A 34 -12.35 3.51 3.20
CA GLY A 34 -11.13 4.04 2.60
C GLY A 34 -11.40 4.71 1.24
N LEU A 35 -12.17 4.04 0.37
CA LEU A 35 -12.59 4.60 -0.90
C LEU A 35 -13.41 5.88 -0.71
N ASN A 36 -14.39 5.87 0.20
CA ASN A 36 -15.23 7.03 0.48
C ASN A 36 -14.38 8.23 0.97
N GLN A 37 -13.44 8.00 1.87
CA GLN A 37 -12.53 9.06 2.33
C GLN A 37 -11.66 9.61 1.20
N LEU A 38 -11.15 8.74 0.31
CA LEU A 38 -10.38 9.15 -0.86
C LEU A 38 -11.22 10.03 -1.78
N MET A 39 -12.45 9.61 -2.09
CA MET A 39 -13.35 10.36 -2.99
C MET A 39 -13.82 11.69 -2.38
N LEU A 40 -14.04 11.74 -1.05
CA LEU A 40 -14.45 12.97 -0.37
C LEU A 40 -13.33 14.02 -0.28
N LYS A 41 -12.06 13.61 -0.30
CA LYS A 41 -10.92 14.56 -0.34
C LYS A 41 -10.86 15.36 -1.65
N GLY A 42 -11.55 14.89 -2.71
CA GLY A 42 -11.58 15.56 -4.01
C GLY A 42 -10.29 15.42 -4.82
N GLU A 43 -10.28 15.92 -6.05
CA GLU A 43 -9.11 15.86 -6.91
C GLU A 43 -8.11 16.98 -6.57
N THR A 44 -7.08 16.62 -5.80
CA THR A 44 -5.87 17.44 -5.64
C THR A 44 -4.70 16.80 -6.36
N THR A 45 -3.75 17.62 -6.82
CA THR A 45 -2.54 17.15 -7.51
C THR A 45 -1.77 16.15 -6.65
N GLU A 46 -1.74 16.37 -5.35
CA GLU A 46 -1.09 15.52 -4.35
C GLU A 46 -1.79 14.18 -4.21
N LEU A 47 -3.13 14.16 -4.14
CA LEU A 47 -3.89 12.91 -4.05
C LEU A 47 -3.77 12.09 -5.34
N ASN A 48 -3.80 12.74 -6.50
CA ASN A 48 -3.60 12.09 -7.78
C ASN A 48 -2.22 11.44 -7.87
N LYS A 49 -1.19 12.13 -7.36
CA LYS A 49 0.16 11.59 -7.24
C LYS A 49 0.20 10.38 -6.30
N GLU A 50 -0.43 10.48 -5.12
CA GLU A 50 -0.51 9.39 -4.14
C GLU A 50 -1.16 8.12 -4.72
N ILE A 51 -2.25 8.27 -5.49
CA ILE A 51 -2.93 7.14 -6.15
C ILE A 51 -1.99 6.43 -7.14
N VAL A 52 -1.25 7.21 -7.94
CA VAL A 52 -0.29 6.67 -8.92
C VAL A 52 0.89 6.00 -8.23
N GLU A 53 1.47 6.64 -7.21
CA GLU A 53 2.58 6.10 -6.44
C GLU A 53 2.18 4.80 -5.72
N THR A 54 1.01 4.77 -5.10
CA THR A 54 0.46 3.58 -4.43
C THR A 54 0.26 2.43 -5.42
N ARG A 55 -0.21 2.72 -6.64
CA ARG A 55 -0.35 1.71 -7.71
C ARG A 55 0.98 1.09 -8.09
N GLU A 56 2.04 1.88 -8.21
CA GLU A 56 3.35 1.37 -8.57
C GLU A 56 4.00 0.60 -7.43
N TRP A 57 3.87 1.12 -6.21
CA TRP A 57 4.45 0.53 -5.01
C TRP A 57 3.86 -0.85 -4.69
N ARG A 58 2.53 -1.01 -4.76
CA ARG A 58 1.87 -2.30 -4.44
C ARG A 58 2.23 -3.46 -5.37
N LYS A 59 2.87 -3.21 -6.52
CA LYS A 59 3.27 -4.29 -7.45
C LYS A 59 4.43 -5.11 -6.91
N ASN A 60 5.28 -4.50 -6.08
CA ASN A 60 6.55 -5.09 -5.65
C ASN A 60 6.71 -5.12 -4.12
N THR A 61 5.71 -4.63 -3.36
CA THR A 61 5.85 -4.44 -1.90
C THR A 61 4.50 -4.59 -1.20
N LEU A 62 4.51 -5.20 -0.03
CA LEU A 62 3.32 -5.31 0.83
C LEU A 62 3.08 -3.99 1.59
N PRO A 63 1.81 -3.54 1.71
CA PRO A 63 1.40 -2.39 2.52
C PRO A 63 2.03 -2.33 3.89
N MET A 64 2.41 -1.14 4.36
CA MET A 64 2.99 -0.97 5.71
C MET A 64 2.05 -1.44 6.84
N TRP A 65 0.75 -1.50 6.56
CA TRP A 65 -0.27 -2.03 7.47
C TRP A 65 -0.47 -3.55 7.34
N SER A 66 0.16 -4.20 6.35
CA SER A 66 0.17 -5.65 6.18
C SER A 66 1.07 -6.31 7.21
N ASP A 67 0.70 -7.50 7.67
CA ASP A 67 1.39 -8.17 8.78
C ASP A 67 2.80 -8.62 8.48
N SER A 68 3.13 -8.81 7.20
CA SER A 68 4.45 -9.23 6.75
C SER A 68 5.34 -8.05 6.29
N ALA A 69 4.86 -6.81 6.40
CA ALA A 69 5.65 -5.61 6.08
C ALA A 69 6.88 -5.41 6.98
N GLY A 70 6.93 -6.11 8.12
CA GLY A 70 8.08 -6.18 9.02
C GLY A 70 9.01 -7.39 8.80
N SER A 71 8.74 -8.26 7.81
CA SER A 71 9.66 -9.36 7.50
C SER A 71 10.90 -8.80 6.79
N VAL A 72 12.05 -8.96 7.45
CA VAL A 72 13.37 -8.38 7.15
C VAL A 72 13.86 -8.64 5.71
N HIS A 73 13.20 -9.51 4.94
CA HIS A 73 13.58 -9.90 3.58
C HIS A 73 13.15 -8.95 2.45
N ILE A 74 12.43 -7.86 2.72
CA ILE A 74 12.10 -6.85 1.70
C ILE A 74 13.18 -5.75 1.60
N TYR A 75 13.99 -5.57 2.65
CA TYR A 75 15.03 -4.51 2.70
C TYR A 75 16.48 -5.01 2.65
N GLU A 76 16.72 -6.29 2.36
CA GLU A 76 18.06 -6.80 2.09
C GLU A 76 18.23 -7.07 0.59
N GLY A 77 18.53 -6.01 -0.15
CA GLY A 77 18.67 -6.11 -1.60
C GLY A 77 19.14 -4.85 -2.34
N GLN A 78 19.83 -3.93 -1.68
CA GLN A 78 20.81 -3.11 -2.39
C GLN A 78 22.18 -3.49 -1.85
N PRO A 79 23.11 -4.02 -2.68
CA PRO A 79 24.51 -4.03 -2.30
C PRO A 79 24.92 -2.58 -2.04
N ASP A 80 25.69 -2.34 -0.99
CA ASP A 80 26.36 -1.06 -0.75
C ASP A 80 27.22 -0.71 -1.99
N CYS A 81 26.63 -0.02 -2.96
CA CYS A 81 27.40 0.68 -3.97
C CYS A 81 28.00 1.90 -3.25
N GLU A 82 29.24 1.74 -2.78
CA GLU A 82 30.06 2.85 -2.34
C GLU A 82 29.93 4.01 -3.35
N PRO A 83 29.63 5.24 -2.89
CA PRO A 83 29.49 6.38 -3.79
C PRO A 83 30.86 6.71 -4.40
N SER A 84 31.07 6.29 -5.65
CA SER A 84 32.24 6.70 -6.43
C SER A 84 32.03 8.14 -6.91
N ARG A 85 33.00 9.00 -6.58
CA ARG A 85 33.00 10.42 -6.98
C ARG A 85 32.94 10.54 -8.50
N SER A 86 31.93 11.21 -9.03
CA SER A 86 31.91 11.70 -10.41
C SER A 86 33.01 12.77 -10.56
N LYS A 87 34.18 12.39 -11.08
CA LYS A 87 35.15 13.39 -11.56
C LYS A 87 34.68 13.88 -12.93
N LEU A 88 34.13 15.10 -12.92
CA LEU A 88 34.23 16.05 -14.01
C LEU A 88 35.72 16.23 -14.35
N HIS A 89 36.14 15.82 -15.55
CA HIS A 89 36.87 16.61 -16.57
C HIS A 89 37.49 15.68 -17.62
#